data_AF-A0A1I1W5M1-F1
#
_entry.id   AF-A0A1I1W5M1-F1
#
_cell.length_a   1.000
_cell.length_b   1.000
_cell.length_c   1.000
_cell.angle_alpha   90.00
_cell.angle_beta   90.00
_cell.angle_gamma   90.00
#
_symmetry.space_group_name_H-M   'P 1'
#
loop_
_entity.id
_entity.type
_entity.pdbx_description
1 polymer ?
#
loop_
_entity_poly.entity_id
_entity_poly.type
_entity_poly.pdbx_seq_one_letter_code
_entity_poly.pdbx_strand_id
1 'polypeptide(L)'
;MSLGLLGRKVGMMRIFTDDGDSIPVTVLDVSNNRVAQVKTPETDGYTAVQVVFGQRRASRVNKAAAGHLAKAGVEAGTMLREFRIDSAKAAELKAGDTIDASMFEVGQKIDVQGTSIGKGYAGTIKRHNFASGRATHGNSRSHNVPGSIGMAQDPGRVFPGKRMTGHMGDVTVTTQNLEVARIDAERQLLLVKGAVPGAKNGQVIVKPAVKVKAKKGA
;
A
#
# COMPACT_ATOMS: atom_id res chain seq x y z
N MET A 1 0.57 17.36 5.35
CA MET A 1 0.48 15.97 4.79
C MET A 1 -0.40 16.02 3.55
N SER A 2 -0.19 15.16 2.54
CA SER A 2 -0.84 15.30 1.24
C SER A 2 -1.96 14.27 1.00
N LEU A 3 -2.97 14.68 0.23
CA LEU A 3 -4.00 13.78 -0.29
C LEU A 3 -3.35 12.67 -1.14
N GLY A 4 -3.96 11.49 -1.13
CA GLY A 4 -3.51 10.34 -1.92
C GLY A 4 -4.68 9.71 -2.67
N LEU A 5 -4.37 8.74 -3.52
CA LEU A 5 -5.35 7.95 -4.26
C LEU A 5 -5.39 6.52 -3.75
N LEU A 6 -6.59 5.94 -3.80
CA LEU A 6 -6.76 4.50 -3.63
C LEU A 6 -6.79 3.86 -5.02
N GLY A 7 -6.35 2.61 -5.08
CA GLY A 7 -6.27 1.94 -6.37
C GLY A 7 -6.18 0.44 -6.27
N ARG A 8 -5.98 -0.16 -7.44
CA ARG A 8 -5.79 -1.59 -7.63
C ARG A 8 -4.57 -1.85 -8.51
N LYS A 9 -3.72 -2.78 -8.09
CA LYS A 9 -2.59 -3.23 -8.90
C LYS A 9 -3.08 -4.07 -10.08
N VAL A 10 -2.95 -3.57 -11.31
CA VAL A 10 -3.39 -4.27 -12.53
C VAL A 10 -2.36 -5.32 -12.96
N GLY A 11 -1.08 -4.99 -12.90
CA GLY A 11 -0.02 -5.88 -13.35
C GLY A 11 1.31 -5.16 -13.53
N MET A 12 2.28 -5.86 -14.10
CA MET A 12 3.57 -5.28 -14.49
C MET A 12 3.75 -5.41 -16.00
N MET A 13 4.40 -4.41 -16.57
CA MET A 13 4.83 -4.38 -17.96
C MET A 13 6.15 -3.62 -18.06
N ARG A 14 6.67 -3.48 -19.28
CA ARG A 14 7.78 -2.57 -19.57
C ARG A 14 7.32 -1.48 -20.54
N ILE A 15 7.90 -0.30 -20.40
CA ILE A 15 7.77 0.78 -21.38
C ILE A 15 9.17 1.12 -21.90
N PHE A 16 9.23 1.63 -23.13
CA PHE A 16 10.46 2.13 -23.72
C PHE A 16 10.43 3.66 -23.64
N THR A 17 11.53 4.27 -23.21
CA THR A 17 11.73 5.72 -23.29
C THR A 17 12.14 6.12 -24.70
N ASP A 18 12.07 7.42 -24.99
CA ASP A 18 12.54 7.97 -26.27
C ASP A 18 14.05 7.73 -26.48
N ASP A 19 14.81 7.61 -25.39
CA ASP A 19 16.24 7.26 -25.39
C ASP A 19 16.53 5.77 -25.66
N GLY A 20 15.48 4.94 -25.77
CA GLY A 20 15.58 3.49 -26.03
C GLY A 20 15.70 2.62 -24.77
N ASP A 21 15.66 3.21 -23.56
CA ASP A 21 15.74 2.45 -22.32
C ASP A 21 14.44 1.67 -22.03
N SER A 22 14.59 0.41 -21.61
CA SER A 22 13.46 -0.43 -21.17
C SER A 22 13.25 -0.30 -19.66
N ILE A 23 12.18 0.37 -19.24
CA ILE A 23 11.85 0.58 -17.82
C ILE A 23 10.74 -0.37 -17.38
N PRO A 24 10.95 -1.19 -16.33
CA PRO A 24 9.88 -1.99 -15.74
C PRO A 24 8.93 -1.10 -14.93
N VAL A 25 7.63 -1.21 -15.21
CA VAL A 25 6.59 -0.43 -14.55
C VAL A 25 5.47 -1.33 -14.01
N THR A 26 4.94 -0.96 -12.85
CA THR A 26 3.68 -1.50 -12.33
C THR A 26 2.54 -0.57 -12.74
N VAL A 27 1.49 -1.14 -13.33
CA VAL A 27 0.27 -0.43 -13.70
C VAL A 27 -0.71 -0.45 -12.53
N LEU A 28 -1.12 0.73 -12.08
CA LEU A 28 -2.11 0.92 -11.02
C LEU A 28 -3.36 1.58 -11.62
N ASP A 29 -4.51 0.97 -11.38
CA ASP A 29 -5.83 1.52 -11.68
C ASP A 29 -6.27 2.35 -10.49
N VAL A 30 -6.38 3.66 -10.68
CA VAL A 30 -6.82 4.63 -9.67
C VAL A 30 -8.13 5.31 -10.09
N SER A 31 -8.91 4.66 -10.95
CA SER A 31 -10.22 5.16 -11.36
C SER A 31 -11.21 5.22 -10.19
N ASN A 32 -12.26 6.05 -10.31
CA ASN A 32 -13.39 6.05 -9.40
C ASN A 32 -13.04 6.34 -7.92
N ASN A 33 -12.10 7.25 -7.68
CA ASN A 33 -11.85 7.79 -6.33
C ASN A 33 -12.84 8.92 -6.04
N ARG A 34 -13.61 8.80 -4.95
CA ARG A 34 -14.65 9.78 -4.58
C ARG A 34 -14.57 10.13 -3.11
N VAL A 35 -14.78 11.40 -2.77
CA VAL A 35 -14.76 11.88 -1.39
C VAL A 35 -16.06 11.50 -0.68
N ALA A 36 -15.97 10.63 0.32
CA ALA A 36 -17.12 10.21 1.13
C ALA A 36 -17.37 11.14 2.31
N GLN A 37 -16.33 11.67 2.93
CA GLN A 37 -16.46 12.56 4.09
C GLN A 37 -15.23 13.45 4.22
N VAL A 38 -15.45 14.71 4.56
CA VAL A 38 -14.41 15.62 5.04
C VAL A 38 -14.53 15.70 6.55
N LYS A 39 -13.44 15.40 7.26
CA LYS A 39 -13.35 15.43 8.72
C LYS A 39 -12.64 16.70 9.16
N THR A 40 -13.18 17.36 10.17
CA THR A 40 -12.62 18.59 10.72
C THR A 40 -12.23 18.44 12.19
N PRO A 41 -11.33 19.29 12.71
CA PRO A 41 -10.93 19.25 14.11
C PRO A 41 -12.11 19.39 15.09
N GLU A 42 -13.15 20.15 14.73
CA GLU A 42 -14.29 20.44 15.59
C GLU A 42 -15.21 19.22 15.76
N THR A 43 -15.36 18.39 14.72
CA THR A 43 -16.24 17.21 14.74
C THR A 43 -15.50 15.92 15.08
N ASP A 44 -14.28 15.74 14.56
CA ASP A 44 -13.55 14.47 14.58
C ASP A 44 -12.24 14.55 15.37
N GLY A 45 -11.80 15.74 15.79
CA GLY A 45 -10.54 15.96 16.52
C GLY A 45 -9.29 15.96 15.65
N TYR A 46 -9.43 15.83 14.31
CA TYR A 46 -8.33 15.93 13.35
C TYR A 46 -8.86 16.25 11.94
N THR A 47 -8.00 16.80 11.09
CA THR A 47 -8.31 17.05 9.68
C THR A 47 -7.95 15.85 8.82
N ALA A 48 -8.94 15.30 8.11
CA ALA A 48 -8.74 14.24 7.14
C ALA A 48 -9.83 14.20 6.06
N VAL A 49 -9.52 13.58 4.94
CA VAL A 49 -10.51 13.29 3.89
C VAL A 49 -10.64 11.79 3.74
N GLN A 50 -11.87 11.31 3.81
CA GLN A 50 -12.22 9.93 3.59
C GLN A 50 -12.57 9.72 2.11
N VAL A 51 -11.87 8.80 1.47
CA VAL A 51 -11.99 8.50 0.04
C VAL A 51 -12.47 7.07 -0.15
N VAL A 52 -13.38 6.88 -1.11
CA VAL A 52 -13.90 5.59 -1.58
C VAL A 52 -13.30 5.28 -2.94
N PHE A 53 -12.96 4.02 -3.19
CA PHE A 53 -12.47 3.55 -4.50
C PHE A 53 -13.25 2.37 -5.06
N GLY A 54 -13.43 2.40 -6.38
CA GLY A 54 -14.06 1.35 -7.18
C GLY A 54 -15.57 1.30 -7.02
N GLN A 55 -16.18 0.18 -7.40
CA GLN A 55 -17.62 -0.01 -7.32
C GLN A 55 -17.96 -1.33 -6.62
N ARG A 56 -19.05 -1.32 -5.87
CA ARG A 56 -19.60 -2.48 -5.19
C ARG A 56 -21.11 -2.48 -5.32
N ARG A 57 -21.67 -3.61 -5.78
CA ARG A 57 -23.13 -3.79 -5.93
C ARG A 57 -23.83 -3.50 -4.60
N ALA A 58 -24.91 -2.73 -4.64
CA ALA A 58 -25.67 -2.32 -3.46
C ALA A 58 -26.06 -3.48 -2.53
N SER A 59 -26.43 -4.65 -3.09
CA SER A 59 -26.78 -5.85 -2.30
C SER A 59 -25.63 -6.47 -1.52
N ARG A 60 -24.38 -6.08 -1.82
CA ARG A 60 -23.16 -6.55 -1.12
C ARG A 60 -22.67 -5.53 -0.09
N VAL A 61 -23.38 -4.42 0.11
CA VAL A 61 -23.03 -3.34 1.03
C VAL A 61 -23.95 -3.44 2.24
N ASN A 62 -23.39 -3.33 3.45
CA ASN A 62 -24.21 -3.34 4.65
C ASN A 62 -24.98 -2.01 4.79
N LYS A 63 -26.12 -2.05 5.50
CA LYS A 63 -27.03 -0.90 5.60
C LYS A 63 -26.37 0.35 6.21
N ALA A 64 -25.47 0.16 7.18
CA ALA A 64 -24.74 1.26 7.82
C ALA A 64 -23.80 2.00 6.85
N ALA A 65 -22.96 1.27 6.11
CA ALA A 65 -22.07 1.88 5.12
C ALA A 65 -22.88 2.52 3.96
N ALA A 66 -23.99 1.90 3.55
CA ALA A 66 -24.86 2.47 2.55
C ALA A 66 -25.45 3.82 3.00
N GLY A 67 -25.93 3.92 4.25
CA GLY A 67 -26.44 5.18 4.80
C GLY A 67 -25.36 6.27 4.90
N HIS A 68 -24.14 5.90 5.32
CA HIS A 68 -23.00 6.81 5.38
C HIS A 68 -22.67 7.41 4.01
N LEU A 69 -22.59 6.57 2.97
CA LEU A 69 -22.24 6.99 1.62
C LEU A 69 -23.39 7.73 0.91
N ALA A 70 -24.64 7.37 1.22
CA ALA A 70 -25.81 8.07 0.70
C ALA A 70 -25.85 9.54 1.14
N LYS A 71 -25.39 9.85 2.37
CA LYS A 71 -25.28 11.24 2.85
C LYS A 71 -24.34 12.09 1.98
N ALA A 72 -23.32 11.46 1.41
CA ALA A 72 -22.35 12.10 0.52
C ALA A 72 -22.76 12.05 -0.97
N GLY A 73 -23.84 11.34 -1.32
CA GLY A 73 -24.23 11.11 -2.72
C GLY A 73 -23.26 10.22 -3.49
N VAL A 74 -22.46 9.38 -2.81
CA VAL A 74 -21.37 8.60 -3.41
C VAL A 74 -21.72 7.12 -3.55
N GLU A 75 -21.37 6.52 -4.68
CA GLU A 75 -21.49 5.07 -4.87
C GLU A 75 -20.53 4.27 -3.96
N ALA A 76 -21.03 3.16 -3.44
CA ALA A 76 -20.23 2.23 -2.65
C ALA A 76 -19.07 1.63 -3.44
N GLY A 77 -17.91 1.61 -2.80
CA GLY A 77 -16.67 1.07 -3.37
C GLY A 77 -16.20 -0.21 -2.70
N THR A 78 -15.07 -0.68 -3.19
CA THR A 78 -14.35 -1.84 -2.64
C THR A 78 -13.40 -1.45 -1.50
N MET A 79 -13.03 -0.18 -1.42
CA MET A 79 -12.09 0.37 -0.46
C MET A 79 -12.60 1.70 0.09
N LEU A 80 -12.41 1.93 1.39
CA LEU A 80 -12.69 3.18 2.10
C LEU A 80 -11.48 3.47 2.99
N ARG A 81 -10.81 4.61 2.80
CA ARG A 81 -9.64 5.00 3.59
C ARG A 81 -9.62 6.50 3.85
N GLU A 82 -8.88 6.88 4.88
CA GLU A 82 -8.68 8.27 5.24
C GLU A 82 -7.27 8.73 4.91
N PHE A 83 -7.16 9.96 4.42
CA PHE A 83 -5.92 10.67 4.24
C PHE A 83 -5.91 11.89 5.16
N ARG A 84 -4.91 11.95 6.05
CA ARG A 84 -4.68 13.15 6.85
C ARG A 84 -4.09 14.23 5.96
N ILE A 85 -4.73 15.37 5.93
CA ILE A 85 -4.34 16.50 5.09
C ILE A 85 -4.40 17.80 5.88
N ASP A 86 -3.74 18.83 5.35
CA ASP A 86 -3.74 20.15 5.98
C ASP A 86 -5.12 20.82 5.79
N SER A 87 -5.52 21.69 6.73
CA SER A 87 -6.87 22.30 6.76
C SER A 87 -7.22 23.10 5.51
N ALA A 88 -6.24 23.78 4.91
CA ALA A 88 -6.43 24.53 3.67
C ALA A 88 -6.87 23.61 2.51
N LYS A 89 -6.18 22.48 2.31
CA LYS A 89 -6.52 21.51 1.26
C LYS A 89 -7.83 20.75 1.57
N ALA A 90 -8.20 20.64 2.84
CA ALA A 90 -9.49 20.06 3.23
C ALA A 90 -10.67 20.97 2.90
N ALA A 91 -10.50 22.29 2.97
CA ALA A 91 -11.55 23.25 2.68
C ALA A 91 -11.91 23.32 1.18
N GLU A 92 -10.98 22.93 0.31
CA GLU A 92 -11.18 22.89 -1.14
C GLU A 92 -12.02 21.68 -1.59
N LEU A 93 -12.09 20.63 -0.77
CA LEU A 93 -12.76 19.37 -1.11
C LEU A 93 -14.14 19.29 -0.47
N LYS A 94 -15.10 18.75 -1.21
CA LYS A 94 -16.47 18.50 -0.75
C LYS A 94 -16.81 17.02 -0.86
N ALA A 95 -17.75 16.59 -0.02
CA ALA A 95 -18.32 15.26 -0.15
C ALA A 95 -19.00 15.13 -1.53
N GLY A 96 -18.72 14.03 -2.23
CA GLY A 96 -19.17 13.80 -3.61
C GLY A 96 -18.09 14.07 -4.67
N ASP A 97 -17.04 14.83 -4.35
CA ASP A 97 -16.02 15.19 -5.33
C ASP A 97 -15.25 13.95 -5.83
N THR A 98 -14.91 13.95 -7.12
CA THR A 98 -14.08 12.93 -7.74
C THR A 98 -12.62 13.37 -7.72
N ILE A 99 -11.71 12.45 -7.41
CA ILE A 99 -10.27 12.70 -7.39
C ILE A 99 -9.61 11.90 -8.51
N ASP A 100 -9.00 12.61 -9.45
CA ASP A 100 -8.41 12.02 -10.64
C ASP A 100 -6.90 11.74 -10.49
N ALA A 101 -6.39 10.87 -11.37
CA ALA A 101 -4.97 10.56 -11.51
C ALA A 101 -4.10 11.77 -11.86
N SER A 102 -4.70 12.84 -12.40
CA SER A 102 -4.06 14.13 -12.73
C SER A 102 -3.55 14.88 -11.50
N MET A 103 -3.90 14.45 -10.28
CA MET A 103 -3.26 14.94 -9.05
C MET A 103 -1.75 14.65 -9.02
N PHE A 104 -1.30 13.63 -9.75
CA PHE A 104 0.12 13.30 -9.84
C PHE A 104 0.73 13.84 -11.13
N GLU A 105 2.03 14.10 -11.09
CA GLU A 105 2.83 14.51 -12.24
C GLU A 105 3.80 13.41 -12.67
N VAL A 106 4.13 13.35 -13.96
CA VAL A 106 5.20 12.48 -14.46
C VAL A 106 6.54 12.91 -13.86
N GLY A 107 7.33 11.94 -13.41
CA GLY A 107 8.59 12.16 -12.68
C GLY A 107 8.42 12.44 -11.18
N GLN A 108 7.18 12.61 -10.70
CA GLN A 108 6.93 12.76 -9.26
C GLN A 108 7.27 11.48 -8.50
N LYS A 109 7.85 11.65 -7.31
CA LYS A 109 8.08 10.54 -6.38
C LYS A 109 6.87 10.30 -5.48
N ILE A 110 6.48 9.04 -5.38
CA ILE A 110 5.33 8.55 -4.62
C ILE A 110 5.72 7.39 -3.70
N ASP A 111 4.95 7.23 -2.64
CA ASP A 111 4.99 6.08 -1.75
C ASP A 111 3.73 5.23 -2.01
N VAL A 112 3.92 3.94 -2.28
CA VAL A 112 2.82 3.00 -2.53
C VAL A 112 2.74 1.98 -1.41
N GLN A 113 1.60 1.95 -0.75
CA GLN A 113 1.28 1.02 0.34
C GLN A 113 0.31 -0.06 -0.15
N GLY A 114 0.52 -1.29 0.28
CA GLY A 114 -0.35 -2.42 -0.04
C GLY A 114 -0.10 -3.60 0.88
N THR A 115 -0.94 -4.62 0.79
CA THR A 115 -0.75 -5.87 1.55
C THR A 115 0.21 -6.78 0.79
N SER A 116 1.30 -7.19 1.44
CA SER A 116 2.29 -8.11 0.86
C SER A 116 1.69 -9.49 0.57
N ILE A 117 2.23 -10.19 -0.43
CA ILE A 117 1.77 -11.53 -0.79
C ILE A 117 2.01 -12.49 0.39
N GLY A 118 0.94 -13.14 0.85
CA GLY A 118 0.98 -14.18 1.88
C GLY A 118 1.83 -15.38 1.45
N LYS A 119 2.69 -15.85 2.34
CA LYS A 119 3.57 -17.01 2.13
C LYS A 119 3.28 -18.16 3.10
N GLY A 120 2.21 -18.05 3.90
CA GLY A 120 1.80 -19.04 4.90
C GLY A 120 2.79 -19.14 6.07
N TYR A 121 2.80 -20.30 6.73
CA TYR A 121 3.79 -20.61 7.77
C TYR A 121 5.16 -20.83 7.13
N ALA A 122 6.14 -20.00 7.48
CA ALA A 122 7.48 -20.04 6.92
C ALA A 122 8.53 -20.45 7.97
N GLY A 123 9.49 -21.29 7.53
CA GLY A 123 10.69 -21.63 8.28
C GLY A 123 11.62 -20.42 8.47
N THR A 124 12.61 -20.52 9.36
CA THR A 124 13.53 -19.41 9.70
C THR A 124 14.42 -19.01 8.53
N ILE A 125 14.80 -19.94 7.67
CA ILE A 125 15.56 -19.66 6.44
C ILE A 125 14.75 -18.73 5.54
N LYS A 126 13.52 -19.11 5.17
CA LYS A 126 12.67 -18.29 4.28
C LYS A 126 12.21 -16.97 4.92
N ARG A 127 11.93 -16.98 6.23
CA ARG A 127 11.36 -15.82 6.95
C ARG A 127 12.40 -14.78 7.34
N HIS A 128 13.59 -15.23 7.73
CA HIS A 128 14.63 -14.39 8.35
C HIS A 128 16.01 -14.52 7.68
N ASN A 129 16.10 -15.22 6.54
CA ASN A 129 17.35 -15.46 5.80
C ASN A 129 18.44 -16.14 6.65
N PHE A 130 18.07 -17.07 7.54
CA PHE A 130 19.03 -17.89 8.27
C PHE A 130 19.76 -18.85 7.31
N ALA A 131 21.01 -19.22 7.65
CA ALA A 131 21.73 -20.27 6.94
C ALA A 131 21.26 -21.67 7.38
N SER A 132 21.45 -22.66 6.52
CA SER A 132 21.26 -24.09 6.86
C SER A 132 22.50 -24.66 7.56
N GLY A 133 22.32 -25.74 8.32
CA GLY A 133 23.42 -26.56 8.82
C GLY A 133 24.11 -27.37 7.71
N ARG A 134 25.18 -28.10 8.07
CA ARG A 134 25.91 -28.97 7.14
C ARG A 134 25.01 -30.03 6.53
N ALA A 135 25.20 -30.38 5.26
CA ALA A 135 24.34 -31.35 4.59
C ALA A 135 24.74 -32.82 4.85
N THR A 136 26.03 -33.13 4.71
CA THR A 136 26.52 -34.52 4.57
C THR A 136 27.45 -34.99 5.70
N HIS A 137 28.15 -34.08 6.38
CA HIS A 137 29.16 -34.43 7.38
C HIS A 137 28.57 -34.63 8.78
N GLY A 138 27.87 -35.76 8.97
CA GLY A 138 27.39 -36.21 10.30
C GLY A 138 26.24 -35.40 10.89
N ASN A 139 25.56 -34.57 10.10
CA ASN A 139 24.40 -33.82 10.58
C ASN A 139 23.22 -34.76 10.84
N SER A 140 22.77 -34.81 12.10
CA SER A 140 21.56 -35.54 12.49
C SER A 140 20.35 -34.62 12.52
N ARG A 141 19.54 -34.67 11.44
CA ARG A 141 18.22 -34.02 11.29
C ARG A 141 18.18 -32.50 11.54
N SER A 142 19.33 -31.83 11.52
CA SER A 142 19.47 -30.40 11.87
C SER A 142 19.88 -29.56 10.66
N HIS A 143 19.44 -29.95 9.46
CA HIS A 143 19.77 -29.25 8.21
C HIS A 143 19.14 -27.85 8.16
N ASN A 144 17.84 -27.73 8.46
CA ASN A 144 17.07 -26.49 8.30
C ASN A 144 16.47 -25.97 9.62
N VAL A 145 17.09 -26.29 10.75
CA VAL A 145 16.66 -25.86 12.09
C VAL A 145 17.25 -24.49 12.44
N PRO A 146 16.64 -23.70 13.34
CA PRO A 146 17.12 -22.38 13.71
C PRO A 146 18.43 -22.36 14.53
N GLY A 147 18.92 -23.52 14.99
CA GLY A 147 20.03 -23.61 15.94
C GLY A 147 19.61 -23.21 17.36
N SER A 148 20.55 -22.69 18.15
CA SER A 148 20.28 -22.28 19.53
C SER A 148 19.34 -21.07 19.61
N ILE A 149 18.38 -21.14 20.53
CA ILE A 149 17.38 -20.08 20.76
C ILE A 149 17.71 -19.17 21.95
N GLY A 150 18.69 -19.50 22.76
CA GLY A 150 19.07 -18.75 23.97
C GLY A 150 20.25 -19.35 24.73
N MET A 151 20.60 -18.74 25.87
CA MET A 151 21.58 -19.28 26.82
C MET A 151 20.90 -20.22 27.83
N ALA A 152 21.68 -20.91 28.66
CA ALA A 152 21.19 -21.84 29.67
C ALA A 152 20.67 -21.13 30.94
N GLN A 153 21.43 -21.14 32.05
CA GLN A 153 20.94 -20.71 33.37
C GLN A 153 20.62 -19.21 33.45
N ASP A 154 21.53 -18.36 33.00
CA ASP A 154 21.34 -16.91 32.96
C ASP A 154 21.32 -16.45 31.50
N PRO A 155 20.18 -15.95 30.97
CA PRO A 155 18.99 -15.43 31.65
C PRO A 155 17.84 -16.44 31.88
N GLY A 156 18.03 -17.74 31.60
CA GLY A 156 17.01 -18.76 31.89
C GLY A 156 15.73 -18.70 31.05
N ARG A 157 15.73 -17.89 29.97
CA ARG A 157 14.56 -17.67 29.12
C ARG A 157 14.93 -17.22 27.71
N VAL A 158 13.99 -17.36 26.78
CA VAL A 158 14.09 -16.77 25.43
C VAL A 158 13.62 -15.31 25.48
N PHE A 159 14.40 -14.40 24.89
CA PHE A 159 14.04 -12.99 24.84
C PHE A 159 12.86 -12.71 23.87
N PRO A 160 11.97 -11.76 24.20
CA PRO A 160 10.97 -11.25 23.27
C PRO A 160 11.59 -10.74 21.97
N GLY A 161 10.90 -10.95 20.84
CA GLY A 161 11.40 -10.57 19.52
C GLY A 161 12.45 -11.52 18.92
N LYS A 162 12.77 -12.64 19.58
CA LYS A 162 13.64 -13.68 19.00
C LYS A 162 13.06 -14.17 17.67
N ARG A 163 13.89 -14.14 16.62
CA ARG A 163 13.51 -14.58 15.28
C ARG A 163 13.29 -16.09 15.25
N MET A 164 12.06 -16.50 14.97
CA MET A 164 11.63 -17.89 14.88
C MET A 164 10.75 -18.13 13.64
N THR A 165 10.32 -19.37 13.41
CA THR A 165 9.35 -19.73 12.38
C THR A 165 8.00 -19.04 12.64
N GLY A 166 7.15 -18.96 11.61
CA GLY A 166 5.82 -18.35 11.77
C GLY A 166 5.24 -17.84 10.46
N HIS A 167 4.05 -17.23 10.54
CA HIS A 167 3.40 -16.64 9.37
C HIS A 167 4.27 -15.55 8.73
N MET A 168 4.33 -15.55 7.40
CA MET A 168 5.09 -14.59 6.60
C MET A 168 4.22 -14.02 5.47
N GLY A 169 4.32 -12.72 5.24
CA GLY A 169 3.46 -12.00 4.29
C GLY A 169 2.10 -11.67 4.89
N ASP A 170 1.17 -11.24 4.04
CA ASP A 170 -0.16 -10.71 4.45
C ASP A 170 -0.08 -9.55 5.46
N VAL A 171 1.02 -8.80 5.39
CA VAL A 171 1.25 -7.61 6.20
C VAL A 171 1.26 -6.38 5.31
N THR A 172 0.79 -5.25 5.84
CA THR A 172 0.85 -3.96 5.17
C THR A 172 2.29 -3.49 5.04
N VAL A 173 2.73 -3.23 3.81
CA VAL A 173 4.08 -2.75 3.48
C VAL A 173 3.95 -1.50 2.62
N THR A 174 4.91 -0.58 2.76
CA THR A 174 5.01 0.61 1.91
C THR A 174 6.35 0.58 1.18
N THR A 175 6.32 0.65 -0.15
CA THR A 175 7.50 0.91 -0.95
C THR A 175 7.57 2.41 -1.22
N GLN A 176 8.71 3.01 -0.89
CA GLN A 176 8.87 4.47 -0.91
C GLN A 176 9.66 4.95 -2.11
N ASN A 177 9.50 6.23 -2.45
CA ASN A 177 10.27 6.94 -3.47
C ASN A 177 10.19 6.28 -4.87
N LEU A 178 9.06 5.68 -5.20
CA LEU A 178 8.80 5.18 -6.54
C LEU A 178 8.50 6.35 -7.47
N GLU A 179 8.93 6.27 -8.71
CA GLU A 179 8.76 7.35 -9.69
C GLU A 179 7.56 7.07 -10.59
N VAL A 180 6.72 8.09 -10.82
CA VAL A 180 5.64 8.02 -11.81
C VAL A 180 6.24 8.14 -13.21
N ALA A 181 6.24 7.05 -13.96
CA ALA A 181 6.84 7.00 -15.29
C ALA A 181 5.89 7.52 -16.38
N ARG A 182 4.58 7.27 -16.24
CA ARG A 182 3.56 7.76 -17.17
C ARG A 182 2.20 7.81 -16.47
N ILE A 183 1.35 8.73 -16.91
CA ILE A 183 -0.05 8.85 -16.47
C ILE A 183 -0.93 8.73 -17.71
N ASP A 184 -1.95 7.88 -17.62
CA ASP A 184 -3.02 7.79 -18.61
C ASP A 184 -4.29 8.36 -17.96
N ALA A 185 -4.61 9.61 -18.27
CA ALA A 185 -5.73 10.34 -17.67
C ALA A 185 -7.09 9.84 -18.19
N GLU A 186 -7.17 9.35 -19.43
CA GLU A 186 -8.42 8.83 -19.99
C GLU A 186 -8.85 7.55 -19.27
N ARG A 187 -7.89 6.66 -19.01
CA ARG A 187 -8.13 5.38 -18.33
C ARG A 187 -7.91 5.43 -16.82
N GLN A 188 -7.47 6.57 -16.29
CA GLN A 188 -7.12 6.77 -14.89
C GLN A 188 -6.09 5.74 -14.39
N LEU A 189 -5.04 5.53 -15.17
CA LEU A 189 -3.94 4.61 -14.85
C LEU A 189 -2.66 5.36 -14.48
N LEU A 190 -1.99 4.89 -13.43
CA LEU A 190 -0.65 5.32 -13.05
C LEU A 190 0.35 4.22 -13.36
N LEU A 191 1.36 4.54 -14.17
CA LEU A 191 2.48 3.64 -14.46
C LEU A 191 3.64 4.05 -13.57
N VAL A 192 3.96 3.20 -12.61
CA VAL A 192 4.96 3.46 -11.57
C VAL A 192 6.20 2.62 -11.82
N LYS A 193 7.37 3.24 -11.84
CA LYS A 193 8.65 2.55 -12.02
C LYS A 193 8.91 1.58 -10.87
N GLY A 194 9.22 0.32 -11.21
CA GLY A 194 9.54 -0.72 -10.24
C GLY A 194 8.33 -1.49 -9.71
N ALA A 195 8.55 -2.21 -8.60
CA ALA A 195 7.59 -3.15 -8.03
C ALA A 195 6.80 -2.56 -6.85
N VAL A 196 5.50 -2.81 -6.84
CA VAL A 196 4.57 -2.43 -5.77
C VAL A 196 4.18 -3.66 -4.93
N PRO A 197 4.02 -3.54 -3.60
CA PRO A 197 3.59 -4.64 -2.74
C PRO A 197 2.23 -5.22 -3.16
N GLY A 198 2.09 -6.54 -3.03
CA GLY A 198 0.84 -7.26 -3.23
C GLY A 198 0.68 -7.95 -4.58
N ALA A 199 -0.34 -8.80 -4.65
CA ALA A 199 -0.69 -9.58 -5.83
C ALA A 199 -1.43 -8.73 -6.88
N LYS A 200 -1.59 -9.27 -8.09
CA LYS A 200 -2.49 -8.71 -9.10
C LYS A 200 -3.90 -8.59 -8.54
N ASN A 201 -4.59 -7.51 -8.88
CA ASN A 201 -5.88 -7.09 -8.34
C ASN A 201 -5.87 -6.73 -6.83
N GLY A 202 -4.71 -6.68 -6.18
CA GLY A 202 -4.58 -6.23 -4.81
C GLY A 202 -4.87 -4.73 -4.67
N GLN A 203 -5.46 -4.35 -3.53
CA GLN A 203 -5.70 -2.95 -3.19
C GLN A 203 -4.39 -2.25 -2.85
N VAL A 204 -4.24 -1.03 -3.34
CA VAL A 204 -3.08 -0.18 -3.09
C VAL A 204 -3.51 1.22 -2.68
N ILE A 205 -2.65 1.88 -1.92
CA ILE A 205 -2.80 3.27 -1.52
C ILE A 205 -1.57 4.00 -2.05
N VAL A 206 -1.79 5.02 -2.89
CA VAL A 206 -0.74 5.84 -3.49
C VAL A 206 -0.75 7.19 -2.79
N LYS A 207 0.40 7.61 -2.26
CA LYS A 207 0.58 8.91 -1.62
C LYS A 207 1.80 9.61 -2.21
N PRO A 208 1.84 10.94 -2.25
CA PRO A 208 3.09 11.65 -2.48
C PRO A 208 4.18 11.20 -1.49
N ALA A 209 5.43 11.13 -1.95
CA ALA A 209 6.53 10.60 -1.14
C ALA A 209 6.83 11.50 0.07
N VAL A 210 6.89 10.90 1.25
CA VAL A 210 7.11 11.65 2.51
C VAL A 210 8.56 12.16 2.63
N LYS A 211 9.50 11.45 2.01
CA LYS A 211 10.96 11.71 2.12
C LYS A 211 11.50 12.67 1.07
N VAL A 212 10.66 13.14 0.16
CA VAL A 212 11.05 14.08 -0.89
C VAL A 212 10.40 15.41 -0.56
N LYS A 213 11.19 16.49 -0.55
CA LYS A 213 10.63 17.83 -0.37
C LYS A 213 9.61 18.09 -1.49
N ALA A 214 8.39 18.42 -1.12
CA ALA A 214 7.40 18.90 -2.09
C ALA A 214 8.02 20.05 -2.89
N LYS A 215 7.92 20.01 -4.22
CA LYS A 215 8.22 21.20 -5.03
C LYS A 215 7.33 22.34 -4.50
N LYS A 216 7.90 23.53 -4.28
CA LYS A 216 7.13 24.71 -3.88
C LYS A 216 6.03 24.95 -4.92
N GLY A 217 4.75 24.88 -4.53
CA GLY A 217 3.62 25.31 -5.35
C GLY A 217 2.65 24.22 -5.87
N ALA A 218 2.59 23.04 -5.27
CA ALA A 218 1.59 21.99 -5.58
C ALA A 218 0.73 21.58 -4.36
#